data_AF-F8F5L2-F1
#
_entry.id   AF-F8F5L2-F1
#
_cell.length_a   1.000
_cell.length_b   1.000
_cell.length_c   1.000
_cell.angle_alpha   90.00
_cell.angle_beta   90.00
_cell.angle_gamma   90.00
#
_symmetry.space_group_name_H-M   'P 1'
#
loop_
_entity.id
_entity.type
_entity.pdbx_description
1 polymer ?
#
loop_
_entity_poly.entity_id
_entity_poly.type
_entity_poly.pdbx_seq_one_letter_code
_entity_poly.pdbx_strand_id
1 'polypeptide(L)'
;MAESGGACRIAFTNPATVQGTMKRLEAYAEAQGIPLRAEAVVADASLFEHLLQGREARYAEDTCAFLAGLTAADPAVPVAAAQLSMADAARKLQGQGARIIEPLSALQRHLAAW
;
A
#
# COMPACT_ATOMS: atom_id res chain seq x y z
N MET A 1 29.09 -1.05 -5.28
CA MET A 1 28.16 -0.34 -4.37
C MET A 1 26.83 -0.28 -5.07
N ALA A 2 25.84 -1.09 -4.66
CA ALA A 2 24.51 -1.05 -5.25
C ALA A 2 23.80 0.20 -4.75
N GLU A 3 23.33 1.03 -5.68
CA GLU A 3 22.51 2.20 -5.38
C GLU A 3 21.28 1.77 -4.57
N SER A 4 21.23 2.21 -3.32
CA SER A 4 20.02 2.22 -2.50
C SER A 4 19.06 3.28 -3.03
N GLY A 5 18.55 3.11 -4.25
CA GLY A 5 17.36 3.81 -4.71
C GLY A 5 16.21 3.29 -3.87
N GLY A 6 15.72 4.12 -2.92
CA GLY A 6 14.83 3.72 -1.83
C GLY A 6 13.72 2.78 -2.29
N ALA A 7 13.67 1.59 -1.69
CA ALA A 7 12.65 0.60 -1.99
C ALA A 7 11.26 1.14 -1.61
N CYS A 8 10.27 0.96 -2.48
CA CYS A 8 8.89 1.32 -2.18
C CYS A 8 8.33 0.43 -1.05
N ARG A 9 7.59 1.01 -0.11
CA ARG A 9 6.89 0.22 0.93
C ARG A 9 5.51 -0.17 0.44
N ILE A 10 5.24 -1.46 0.30
CA ILE A 10 3.93 -2.00 -0.05
C ILE A 10 3.19 -2.30 1.25
N ALA A 11 2.21 -1.46 1.59
CA ALA A 11 1.50 -1.48 2.86
C ALA A 11 0.27 -2.40 2.81
N PHE A 12 0.14 -3.27 3.81
CA PHE A 12 -0.96 -4.23 3.95
C PHE A 12 -1.64 -4.08 5.31
N THR A 13 -2.96 -4.25 5.33
CA THR A 13 -3.76 -4.46 6.54
C THR A 13 -4.16 -5.93 6.70
N ASN A 14 -4.40 -6.67 5.61
CA ASN A 14 -4.73 -8.10 5.68
C ASN A 14 -3.48 -8.96 5.43
N PRO A 15 -2.90 -9.59 6.49
CA PRO A 15 -1.68 -10.41 6.36
C PRO A 15 -1.86 -11.60 5.41
N ALA A 16 -3.07 -12.15 5.28
CA ALA A 16 -3.33 -13.30 4.40
C ALA A 16 -3.14 -12.97 2.91
N THR A 17 -3.11 -11.68 2.54
CA THR A 17 -2.99 -11.24 1.14
C THR A 17 -1.54 -10.97 0.72
N VAL A 18 -0.59 -10.91 1.66
CA VAL A 18 0.78 -10.44 1.42
C VAL A 18 1.50 -11.36 0.43
N GLN A 19 1.62 -12.65 0.76
CA GLN A 19 2.39 -13.61 -0.05
C GLN A 19 1.88 -13.70 -1.49
N GLY A 20 0.56 -13.83 -1.66
CA GLY A 20 -0.05 -13.94 -2.98
C GLY A 20 0.11 -12.66 -3.82
N THR A 21 0.07 -11.50 -3.19
CA THR A 21 0.23 -10.21 -3.87
C THR A 21 1.68 -9.96 -4.28
N MET A 22 2.62 -10.17 -3.36
CA MET A 22 4.05 -10.00 -3.64
C MET A 22 4.53 -10.95 -4.75
N LYS A 23 4.11 -12.23 -4.72
CA LYS A 23 4.42 -13.19 -5.79
C LYS A 23 3.93 -12.72 -7.16
N ARG A 24 2.75 -12.12 -7.25
CA ARG A 24 2.21 -11.59 -8.52
C ARG A 24 2.97 -10.34 -8.97
N LEU A 25 3.36 -9.46 -8.04
CA LEU A 25 4.18 -8.29 -8.34
C LEU A 25 5.56 -8.67 -8.86
N GLU A 26 6.21 -9.65 -8.22
CA GLU A 26 7.49 -10.20 -8.65
C GLU A 26 7.40 -10.82 -10.05
N ALA A 27 6.43 -11.70 -10.27
CA ALA A 27 6.22 -12.33 -11.58
C ALA A 27 5.92 -11.31 -12.69
N TYR A 28 5.15 -10.27 -12.38
CA TYR A 28 4.89 -9.18 -13.32
C TYR A 28 6.17 -8.39 -13.62
N ALA A 29 6.93 -8.00 -12.60
CA ALA A 29 8.18 -7.26 -12.76
C ALA A 29 9.21 -8.04 -13.59
N GLU A 30 9.35 -9.34 -13.31
CA GLU A 30 10.18 -10.26 -14.08
C GLU A 30 9.75 -10.33 -15.56
N ALA A 31 8.46 -10.52 -15.82
CA ALA A 31 7.92 -10.57 -17.18
C ALA A 31 8.11 -9.26 -17.96
N GLN A 32 8.16 -8.11 -17.27
CA GLN A 32 8.42 -6.81 -17.87
C GLN A 32 9.92 -6.46 -17.96
N GLY A 33 10.81 -7.29 -17.40
CA GLY A 33 12.24 -6.99 -17.32
C GLY A 33 12.56 -5.79 -16.40
N ILE A 34 11.71 -5.50 -15.42
CA ILE A 34 11.86 -4.36 -14.50
C ILE A 34 12.28 -4.90 -13.12
N PRO A 35 13.30 -4.33 -12.46
CA PRO A 35 13.65 -4.73 -11.11
C PRO A 35 12.56 -4.28 -10.10
N LEU A 36 11.99 -5.22 -9.35
CA LEU A 36 11.12 -4.88 -8.22
C LEU A 36 11.96 -4.42 -7.02
N ARG A 37 11.95 -3.12 -6.75
CA ARG A 37 12.56 -2.52 -5.54
C ARG A 37 11.46 -2.16 -4.56
N ALA A 38 10.96 -3.15 -3.84
CA ALA A 38 9.87 -2.96 -2.90
C ALA A 38 9.97 -3.90 -1.69
N GLU A 39 9.47 -3.45 -0.54
CA GLU A 39 9.35 -4.25 0.68
C GLU A 39 7.89 -4.30 1.16
N ALA A 40 7.46 -5.43 1.69
CA ALA A 40 6.12 -5.55 2.28
C ALA A 40 6.15 -5.05 3.73
N VAL A 41 5.20 -4.18 4.07
CA VAL A 41 4.98 -3.70 5.43
C VAL A 41 3.56 -4.03 5.84
N VAL A 42 3.41 -4.77 6.94
CA VAL A 42 2.12 -5.27 7.40
C VAL A 42 1.74 -4.56 8.69
N ALA A 43 0.52 -4.03 8.73
CA ALA A 43 -0.04 -3.46 9.95
C ALA A 43 -0.25 -4.54 11.02
N ASP A 44 -0.59 -4.10 12.23
CA ASP A 44 -1.07 -5.00 13.27
C ASP A 44 -2.29 -5.80 12.77
N ALA A 45 -2.33 -7.10 13.07
CA ALA A 45 -3.37 -8.00 12.58
C ALA A 45 -4.78 -7.56 13.03
N SER A 46 -4.90 -6.97 14.23
CA SER A 46 -6.17 -6.49 14.78
C SER A 46 -6.77 -5.33 13.98
N LEU A 47 -5.94 -4.59 13.22
CA LEU A 47 -6.40 -3.48 12.40
C LEU A 47 -7.41 -3.99 11.37
N PHE A 48 -7.09 -5.04 10.61
CA PHE A 48 -8.03 -5.60 9.62
C PHE A 48 -9.23 -6.29 10.26
N GLU A 49 -9.11 -6.81 11.48
CA GLU A 49 -10.25 -7.37 12.22
C GLU A 49 -11.33 -6.32 12.52
N HIS A 50 -10.96 -5.05 12.72
CA HIS A 50 -11.95 -3.97 12.85
C HIS A 50 -12.88 -3.89 11.64
N LEU A 51 -12.35 -4.08 10.43
CA LEU A 51 -13.16 -4.13 9.22
C LEU A 51 -14.09 -5.35 9.22
N LEU A 52 -13.56 -6.54 9.55
CA LEU A 52 -14.36 -7.77 9.61
C LEU A 52 -15.49 -7.72 10.66
N GLN A 53 -15.31 -6.92 11.70
CA GLN A 53 -16.29 -6.75 12.78
C GLN A 53 -17.25 -5.57 12.51
N GLY A 54 -17.27 -5.02 11.29
CA GLY A 54 -18.16 -3.92 10.88
C GLY A 54 -17.80 -2.56 11.49
N ARG A 55 -16.61 -2.41 12.09
CA ARG A 55 -16.12 -1.15 12.65
C ARG A 55 -15.34 -0.35 11.61
N GLU A 56 -16.00 0.01 10.53
CA GLU A 56 -15.40 0.69 9.37
C GLU A 56 -14.76 2.03 9.73
N ALA A 57 -15.40 2.84 10.57
CA ALA A 57 -14.85 4.13 11.00
C ALA A 57 -13.53 3.96 11.76
N ARG A 58 -13.45 2.96 12.64
CA ARG A 58 -12.23 2.64 13.39
C ARG A 58 -11.14 2.10 12.47
N TYR A 59 -11.50 1.17 11.58
CA TYR A 59 -10.59 0.67 10.55
C TYR A 59 -10.00 1.81 9.71
N ALA A 60 -10.83 2.77 9.29
CA ALA A 60 -10.40 3.92 8.50
C ALA A 60 -9.43 4.83 9.27
N GLU A 61 -9.72 5.11 10.55
CA GLU A 61 -8.84 5.88 11.43
C GLU A 61 -7.49 5.19 11.62
N ASP A 62 -7.50 3.91 12.01
CA ASP A 62 -6.29 3.14 12.29
C ASP A 62 -5.46 2.93 11.00
N THR A 63 -6.11 2.72 9.85
CA THR A 63 -5.43 2.65 8.55
C THR A 63 -4.76 3.98 8.21
N CYS A 64 -5.44 5.11 8.45
CA CYS A 64 -4.86 6.43 8.22
C CYS A 64 -3.64 6.66 9.12
N ALA A 65 -3.72 6.29 10.40
CA ALA A 65 -2.60 6.40 11.34
C ALA A 65 -1.41 5.52 10.93
N PHE A 66 -1.67 4.27 10.54
CA PHE A 66 -0.67 3.35 10.04
C PHE A 66 0.07 3.91 8.81
N LEU A 67 -0.66 4.33 7.79
CA LEU A 67 -0.07 4.89 6.57
C LEU A 67 0.66 6.21 6.84
N ALA A 68 0.11 7.08 7.69
CA ALA A 68 0.75 8.32 8.10
C ALA A 68 2.11 8.04 8.76
N GLY A 69 2.17 7.07 9.67
CA GLY A 69 3.40 6.61 10.32
C GLY A 69 4.47 6.18 9.30
N LEU A 70 4.09 5.39 8.29
CA LEU A 70 5.02 4.96 7.23
C LEU A 70 5.57 6.13 6.42
N THR A 71 4.70 7.09 6.06
CA THR A 71 5.09 8.26 5.26
C THR A 71 5.90 9.29 6.05
N ALA A 72 5.68 9.38 7.37
CA ALA A 72 6.43 10.27 8.25
C ALA A 72 7.80 9.71 8.63
N ALA A 73 7.93 8.38 8.75
CA ALA A 73 9.19 7.72 9.10
C ALA A 73 10.28 7.92 8.04
N ASP A 74 9.91 7.96 6.76
CA ASP A 74 10.82 8.33 5.67
C ASP A 74 10.03 8.98 4.51
N PRO A 75 9.95 10.32 4.48
CA PRO A 75 9.19 11.05 3.46
C PRO A 75 9.75 10.89 2.02
N ALA A 76 10.99 10.42 1.87
CA ALA A 76 11.58 10.19 0.55
C ALA A 76 11.14 8.85 -0.05
N VAL A 77 10.82 7.87 0.80
CA VAL A 77 10.38 6.53 0.40
C VAL A 77 8.87 6.53 0.09
N PRO A 78 8.46 6.18 -1.14
CA PRO A 78 7.04 6.08 -1.46
C PRO A 78 6.39 4.89 -0.74
N VAL A 79 5.13 5.07 -0.37
CA VAL A 79 4.27 4.02 0.17
C VAL A 79 3.22 3.66 -0.88
N ALA A 80 2.92 2.38 -1.08
CA ALA A 80 1.81 1.92 -1.90
C ALA A 80 0.81 1.19 -1.02
N ALA A 81 -0.43 1.68 -0.93
CA ALA A 81 -1.47 0.94 -0.25
C ALA A 81 -1.95 -0.21 -1.15
N ALA A 82 -1.79 -1.46 -0.69
CA ALA A 82 -1.95 -2.64 -1.53
C ALA A 82 -3.40 -3.12 -1.69
N GLN A 83 -4.32 -2.64 -0.85
CA GLN A 83 -5.68 -3.17 -0.75
C GLN A 83 -6.71 -2.07 -0.92
N LEU A 84 -7.79 -2.34 -1.67
CA LEU A 84 -8.83 -1.35 -1.97
C LEU A 84 -9.52 -0.77 -0.71
N SER A 85 -9.61 -1.55 0.38
CA SER A 85 -10.14 -1.06 1.66
C SER A 85 -9.32 0.11 2.23
N MET A 86 -8.08 0.31 1.79
CA MET A 86 -7.20 1.39 2.24
C MET A 86 -7.31 2.67 1.38
N ALA A 87 -8.15 2.67 0.34
CA ALA A 87 -8.21 3.73 -0.66
C ALA A 87 -8.48 5.12 -0.06
N ASP A 88 -9.47 5.25 0.81
CA ASP A 88 -9.86 6.56 1.37
C ASP A 88 -8.76 7.13 2.28
N ALA A 89 -8.13 6.28 3.10
CA ALA A 89 -7.01 6.68 3.94
C ALA A 89 -5.80 7.12 3.09
N ALA A 90 -5.46 6.35 2.05
CA ALA A 90 -4.37 6.70 1.15
C ALA A 90 -4.65 8.00 0.39
N ARG A 91 -5.88 8.20 -0.10
CA ARG A 91 -6.31 9.42 -0.78
C ARG A 91 -6.22 10.65 0.13
N LYS A 92 -6.66 10.51 1.38
CA LYS A 92 -6.58 11.59 2.38
C LYS A 92 -5.13 12.03 2.60
N LEU A 93 -4.21 11.10 2.78
CA LEU A 93 -2.78 11.41 2.98
C LEU A 93 -2.13 11.95 1.70
N GLN A 94 -2.50 11.44 0.54
CA GLN A 94 -2.05 11.97 -0.75
C GLN A 94 -2.45 13.45 -0.91
N GLY A 95 -3.68 13.81 -0.55
CA GLY A 95 -4.15 15.19 -0.54
C GLY A 95 -3.41 16.11 0.46
N GLN A 96 -2.72 15.53 1.43
CA GLN A 96 -1.84 16.23 2.37
C GLN A 96 -0.38 16.30 1.89
N GLY A 97 -0.09 15.82 0.67
CA GLY A 97 1.25 15.84 0.07
C GLY A 97 2.10 14.61 0.37
N ALA A 98 1.56 13.58 1.03
CA ALA A 98 2.29 12.34 1.27
C ALA A 98 2.57 11.61 -0.05
N ARG A 99 3.76 11.01 -0.18
CA ARG A 99 4.15 10.18 -1.33
C ARG A 99 3.53 8.79 -1.24
N ILE A 100 2.22 8.73 -1.44
CA ILE A 100 1.44 7.49 -1.36
C ILE A 100 0.75 7.16 -2.68
N ILE A 101 0.79 5.88 -3.08
CA ILE A 101 0.06 5.33 -4.22
C ILE A 101 -1.27 4.79 -3.72
N GLU A 102 -2.35 5.42 -4.20
CA GLU A 102 -3.74 5.07 -3.90
C GLU A 102 -4.25 4.00 -4.89
N PRO A 103 -4.73 2.84 -4.41
CA PRO A 103 -4.98 1.66 -5.25
C PRO A 103 -6.19 1.79 -6.18
N LEU A 104 -7.25 2.49 -5.79
CA LEU A 104 -8.49 2.61 -6.56
C LEU A 104 -8.28 3.46 -7.81
N SER A 105 -7.59 4.59 -7.71
CA SER A 105 -7.27 5.43 -8.87
C SER A 105 -6.41 4.68 -9.89
N ALA A 106 -5.48 3.83 -9.43
CA ALA A 106 -4.69 2.97 -10.31
C ALA A 106 -5.57 1.95 -11.06
N LEU A 107 -6.50 1.30 -10.35
CA LEU A 107 -7.45 0.36 -10.94
C LEU A 107 -8.38 1.04 -11.96
N GLN A 108 -8.96 2.19 -11.61
CA GLN A 108 -9.82 2.97 -12.50
C GLN A 108 -9.12 3.34 -13.80
N ARG A 109 -7.86 3.79 -13.73
CA ARG A 109 -7.06 4.09 -14.93
C ARG A 109 -6.79 2.86 -15.78
N HIS A 110 -6.51 1.71 -15.16
CA HIS A 110 -6.30 0.48 -15.90
C HIS A 110 -7.55 0.03 -16.65
N LEU A 111 -8.71 0.08 -15.99
CA LEU A 111 -10.00 -0.29 -16.59
C LEU A 111 -10.46 0.68 -17.68
N ALA A 112 -10.15 1.97 -17.56
CA ALA A 112 -10.47 2.97 -18.59
C ALA A 112 -9.59 2.86 -19.85
N ALA A 113 -8.47 2.14 -19.76
CA ALA A 113 -7.56 1.87 -20.88
C ALA A 113 -7.88 0.55 -21.60
N TRP A 114 -8.92 -0.17 -21.17
CA TRP A 114 -9.49 -1.34 -21.83
C TRP A 114 -10.62 -0.93 -22.77
#